data_AF-Q5D8X7-F1
#
_entry.id   AF-Q5D8X7-F1
#
_cell.length_a   1.000
_cell.length_b   1.000
_cell.length_c   1.000
_cell.angle_alpha   90.00
_cell.angle_beta   90.00
_cell.angle_gamma   90.00
#
_symmetry.space_group_name_H-M   'P 1'
#
loop_
_entity.id
_entity.type
_entity.pdbx_description
1 polymer ?
#
loop_
_entity_poly.entity_id
_entity_poly.type
_entity_poly.pdbx_seq_one_letter_code
_entity_poly.pdbx_strand_id
1 'polypeptide(L)'
;MNIQKIKEYKETEQLAVKMATIGRVPEFEATKEDFDSYLERFERWLAANEIKDGKKADGFLSVLGPTEYGLLKGLIEPMKAVELNYAELTETLSRYFKPKPILIAERFRFYQRHQSQGETMADYILALKRLASTCEFARFLDDALRDKFVCGLTGMWSHKHITEGSCQRRT
;
A
#
# COMPACT_ATOMS: atom_id res chain seq x y z
N MET A 1 -17.36 17.16 55.04
CA MET A 1 -16.34 16.47 54.22
C MET A 1 -15.31 17.51 53.77
N ASN A 2 -14.01 17.28 53.96
CA ASN A 2 -12.95 18.27 53.72
C ASN A 2 -12.82 18.56 52.20
N ILE A 3 -12.82 19.84 51.80
CA ILE A 3 -12.68 20.28 50.40
C ILE A 3 -11.41 19.70 49.75
N GLN A 4 -10.34 19.53 50.52
CA GLN A 4 -9.09 18.92 50.04
C GLN A 4 -9.31 17.45 49.64
N LYS A 5 -10.04 16.68 50.46
CA LYS A 5 -10.38 15.29 50.15
C LYS A 5 -11.30 15.16 48.95
N ILE A 6 -12.17 16.15 48.70
CA ILE A 6 -13.06 16.16 47.53
C ILE A 6 -12.28 16.43 46.24
N LYS A 7 -11.29 17.33 46.27
CA LYS A 7 -10.41 17.59 45.13
C LYS A 7 -9.58 16.37 44.78
N GLU A 8 -8.98 15.77 45.79
CA GLU A 8 -8.18 14.54 45.66
C GLU A 8 -9.02 13.38 45.11
N TYR A 9 -10.27 13.22 45.58
CA TYR A 9 -11.19 12.20 45.06
C TYR A 9 -11.53 12.43 43.58
N LYS A 10 -11.84 13.67 43.19
CA LYS A 10 -12.15 14.02 41.79
C LYS A 10 -10.95 13.86 40.86
N GLU A 11 -9.74 14.15 41.33
CA GLU A 11 -8.51 13.88 40.59
C GLU A 11 -8.29 12.38 40.43
N THR A 12 -8.47 11.58 41.48
CA THR A 12 -8.35 10.12 41.40
C THR A 12 -9.42 9.49 40.50
N GLU A 13 -10.65 10.03 40.51
CA GLU A 13 -11.75 9.57 39.65
C GLU A 13 -11.50 9.95 38.19
N GLN A 14 -10.99 11.16 37.90
CA GLN A 14 -10.55 11.55 36.55
C GLN A 14 -9.33 10.74 36.06
N LEU A 15 -8.40 10.37 36.95
CA LEU A 15 -7.29 9.49 36.65
C LEU A 15 -7.75 8.04 36.40
N ALA A 16 -8.74 7.55 37.14
CA ALA A 16 -9.32 6.22 36.96
C ALA A 16 -10.15 6.12 35.66
N VAL A 17 -10.89 7.16 35.30
CA VAL A 17 -11.62 7.24 34.01
C VAL A 17 -10.66 7.31 32.83
N LYS A 18 -9.46 7.87 33.00
CA LYS A 18 -8.36 7.85 32.01
C LYS A 18 -7.70 6.49 31.80
N MET A 19 -8.02 5.47 32.62
CA MET A 19 -7.33 4.17 32.59
C MET A 19 -8.10 3.06 31.85
N ALA A 20 -9.33 3.32 31.40
CA ALA A 20 -10.07 2.34 30.61
C ALA A 20 -9.60 2.40 29.14
N THR A 21 -8.68 1.50 28.78
CA THR A 21 -8.30 1.32 27.38
C THR A 21 -9.51 0.89 26.55
N ILE A 22 -9.77 1.57 25.45
CA ILE A 22 -10.82 1.24 24.47
C ILE A 22 -10.41 -0.04 23.74
N GLY A 23 -10.76 -1.18 24.33
CA GLY A 23 -10.60 -2.52 23.74
C GLY A 23 -9.17 -2.88 23.29
N ARG A 24 -9.07 -3.97 22.52
CA ARG A 24 -7.85 -4.37 21.81
C ARG A 24 -8.15 -4.39 20.32
N VAL A 25 -7.23 -3.84 19.55
CA VAL A 25 -7.22 -3.94 18.09
C VAL A 25 -6.91 -5.39 17.68
N PRO A 26 -7.73 -6.04 16.83
CA PRO A 26 -7.50 -7.43 16.41
C PRO A 26 -6.12 -7.61 15.77
N GLU A 27 -5.58 -8.82 15.82
CA GLU A 27 -4.29 -9.15 15.19
C GLU A 27 -4.34 -8.90 13.68
N PHE A 28 -3.19 -8.60 13.08
CA PHE A 28 -3.10 -8.48 11.62
C PHE A 28 -3.17 -9.87 11.01
N GLU A 29 -4.01 -10.04 9.98
CA GLU A 29 -4.08 -11.26 9.19
C GLU A 29 -4.03 -10.92 7.70
N ALA A 30 -2.91 -11.21 7.04
CA ALA A 30 -2.67 -10.85 5.64
C ALA A 30 -3.66 -11.50 4.65
N THR A 31 -4.42 -12.51 5.07
CA THR A 31 -5.46 -13.16 4.26
C THR A 31 -6.82 -12.47 4.35
N LYS A 32 -7.03 -11.62 5.36
CA LYS A 32 -8.32 -10.98 5.65
C LYS A 32 -8.33 -9.49 5.32
N GLU A 33 -7.20 -8.82 5.41
CA GLU A 33 -7.09 -7.38 5.16
C GLU A 33 -5.72 -7.04 4.55
N ASP A 34 -5.65 -5.91 3.84
CA ASP A 34 -4.38 -5.34 3.42
C ASP A 34 -3.68 -4.62 4.58
N PHE A 35 -2.36 -4.50 4.48
CA PHE A 35 -1.55 -3.96 5.57
C PHE A 35 -1.77 -2.45 5.80
N ASP A 36 -2.17 -1.66 4.80
CA ASP A 36 -2.45 -0.23 5.02
C ASP A 36 -3.73 -0.06 5.84
N SER A 37 -4.79 -0.77 5.45
CA SER A 37 -6.05 -0.79 6.21
C SER A 37 -5.83 -1.22 7.67
N TYR A 38 -4.95 -2.19 7.90
CA TYR A 38 -4.54 -2.59 9.25
C TYR A 38 -3.85 -1.45 10.02
N LEU A 39 -2.88 -0.77 9.39
CA LEU A 39 -2.18 0.34 10.02
C LEU A 39 -3.12 1.48 10.35
N GLU A 40 -4.05 1.82 9.46
CA GLU A 40 -5.05 2.86 9.71
C GLU A 40 -5.89 2.54 10.95
N ARG A 41 -6.44 1.32 11.08
CA ARG A 41 -7.22 0.94 12.28
C ARG A 41 -6.35 0.92 13.54
N PHE A 42 -5.10 0.48 13.44
CA PHE A 42 -4.16 0.45 14.55
C PHE A 42 -3.83 1.87 15.03
N GLU A 43 -3.54 2.80 14.13
CA GLU A 43 -3.26 4.20 14.45
C GLU A 43 -4.48 4.92 15.06
N ARG A 44 -5.70 4.59 14.60
CA ARG A 44 -6.93 5.09 15.23
C ARG A 44 -7.08 4.57 16.65
N TRP A 45 -6.76 3.30 16.90
CA TRP A 45 -6.77 2.74 18.24
C TRP A 45 -5.70 3.38 19.14
N LEU A 46 -4.49 3.61 18.64
CA LEU A 46 -3.44 4.35 19.36
C LEU A 46 -3.92 5.75 19.77
N ALA A 47 -4.51 6.48 18.82
CA ALA A 47 -5.01 7.83 19.06
C ALA A 47 -6.17 7.86 20.07
N ALA A 48 -7.12 6.93 19.96
CA ALA A 48 -8.26 6.82 20.86
C ALA A 48 -7.86 6.49 22.31
N ASN A 49 -6.73 5.80 22.49
CA ASN A 49 -6.17 5.44 23.79
C ASN A 49 -5.09 6.40 24.28
N GLU A 50 -4.86 7.53 23.59
CA GLU A 50 -3.82 8.51 23.92
C GLU A 50 -2.42 7.88 24.10
N ILE A 51 -2.11 6.84 23.32
CA ILE A 51 -0.85 6.11 23.44
C ILE A 51 0.29 6.98 22.94
N LYS A 52 1.21 7.29 23.86
CA LYS A 52 2.42 8.07 23.59
C LYS A 52 3.32 7.38 22.56
N ASP A 53 4.02 8.17 21.75
CA ASP A 53 4.93 7.67 20.71
C ASP A 53 5.94 6.64 21.20
N GLY A 54 6.53 6.84 22.38
CA GLY A 54 7.48 5.90 22.97
C GLY A 54 6.91 4.50 23.29
N LYS A 55 5.58 4.30 23.22
CA LYS A 55 4.91 3.01 23.42
C LYS A 55 4.31 2.43 22.14
N LYS A 56 4.40 3.13 21.01
CA LYS A 56 3.80 2.67 19.74
C LYS A 56 4.45 1.38 19.24
N ALA A 57 5.78 1.27 19.35
CA ALA A 57 6.51 0.07 18.97
C ALA A 57 6.07 -1.14 19.80
N ASP A 58 6.07 -1.02 21.13
CA ASP A 58 5.59 -2.08 22.03
C ASP A 58 4.12 -2.45 21.77
N GLY A 59 3.28 -1.43 21.59
CA GLY A 59 1.87 -1.62 21.25
C GLY A 59 1.71 -2.41 19.96
N PHE A 60 2.47 -2.06 18.91
CA PHE A 60 2.44 -2.73 17.62
C PHE A 60 2.90 -4.18 17.72
N LEU A 61 4.05 -4.43 18.35
CA LEU A 61 4.56 -5.79 18.55
C LEU A 61 3.59 -6.67 19.36
N SER A 62 2.83 -6.08 20.29
CA SER A 62 1.84 -6.81 21.10
C SER A 62 0.59 -7.24 20.33
N VAL A 63 0.34 -6.67 19.15
CA VAL A 63 -0.85 -6.95 18.33
C VAL A 63 -0.50 -7.62 17.00
N LEU A 64 0.78 -7.89 16.77
CA LEU A 64 1.19 -8.80 15.70
C LEU A 64 0.85 -10.23 16.12
N GLY A 65 0.17 -10.95 15.22
CA GLY A 65 -0.04 -12.38 15.37
C GLY A 65 1.29 -13.14 15.37
N PRO A 66 1.31 -14.40 15.85
CA PRO A 66 2.54 -15.19 15.94
C PRO A 66 3.23 -15.39 14.58
N THR A 67 2.46 -15.52 13.50
CA THR A 67 2.96 -15.69 12.13
C THR A 67 3.71 -14.45 11.66
N GLU A 68 3.06 -13.28 11.77
CA GLU A 68 3.58 -11.99 11.32
C GLU A 68 4.76 -11.53 12.19
N TYR A 69 4.72 -11.81 13.50
CA TYR A 69 5.85 -11.54 14.40
C TYR A 69 7.06 -12.44 14.07
N GLY A 70 6.82 -13.71 13.75
CA GLY A 70 7.87 -14.63 13.28
C GLY A 70 8.51 -14.17 11.97
N LEU A 71 7.69 -13.71 11.02
CA LEU A 71 8.14 -13.10 9.78
C LEU A 71 8.98 -11.85 10.04
N LEU A 72 8.47 -10.90 10.84
CA LEU A 72 9.17 -9.67 11.19
C LEU A 72 10.58 -9.97 11.72
N LYS A 73 10.68 -10.90 12.68
CA LYS A 73 11.98 -11.32 13.24
C LYS A 73 12.95 -11.80 12.16
N GLY A 74 12.49 -12.61 11.21
CA GLY A 74 13.34 -13.09 10.11
C GLY A 74 13.78 -11.98 9.16
N LEU A 75 12.96 -10.93 8.98
CA LEU A 75 13.28 -9.80 8.11
C LEU A 75 14.32 -8.84 8.70
N ILE A 76 14.44 -8.78 10.03
CA ILE A 76 15.29 -7.80 10.73
C ILE A 76 16.59 -8.39 11.28
N GLU A 77 16.85 -9.68 11.08
CA GLU A 77 18.10 -10.31 11.54
C GLU A 77 19.32 -9.55 11.00
N PRO A 78 20.37 -9.33 11.81
CA PRO A 78 20.59 -9.82 13.18
C PRO A 78 20.02 -8.94 14.32
N MET A 79 19.26 -7.89 14.00
CA MET A 79 18.67 -6.98 14.99
C MET A 79 17.46 -7.62 15.69
N LYS A 80 17.09 -7.11 16.87
CA LYS A 80 15.87 -7.53 17.58
C LYS A 80 14.75 -6.53 17.38
N ALA A 81 13.50 -7.01 17.36
CA ALA A 81 12.32 -6.15 17.17
C ALA A 81 12.21 -5.03 18.22
N VAL A 82 12.70 -5.29 19.44
CA VAL A 82 12.74 -4.31 20.54
C VAL A 82 13.75 -3.18 20.36
N GLU A 83 14.68 -3.32 19.40
CA GLU A 83 15.71 -2.31 19.09
C GLU A 83 15.22 -1.32 18.03
N LEU A 84 14.11 -1.63 17.34
CA LEU A 84 13.54 -0.82 16.27
C LEU A 84 12.39 0.05 16.79
N ASN A 85 12.27 1.25 16.23
CA ASN A 85 11.15 2.13 16.50
C ASN A 85 9.92 1.76 15.66
N TYR A 86 8.77 2.38 15.99
CA TYR A 86 7.50 2.10 15.33
C TYR A 86 7.55 2.26 13.80
N ALA A 87 8.22 3.30 13.30
CA ALA A 87 8.32 3.56 11.86
C ALA A 87 9.16 2.50 11.15
N GLU A 88 10.26 2.07 11.75
CA GLU A 88 11.12 1.01 11.19
C GLU A 88 10.38 -0.33 11.12
N LEU A 89 9.59 -0.65 12.15
CA LEU A 89 8.79 -1.88 12.21
C LEU A 89 7.70 -1.90 11.14
N THR A 90 6.92 -0.81 11.03
CA THR A 90 5.84 -0.73 10.04
C THR A 90 6.37 -0.63 8.63
N GLU A 91 7.49 0.07 8.40
CA GLU A 91 8.13 0.11 7.09
C GLU A 91 8.65 -1.26 6.66
N THR A 92 9.26 -2.02 7.57
CA THR A 92 9.77 -3.37 7.28
C THR A 92 8.65 -4.30 6.80
N LEU A 93 7.53 -4.33 7.52
CA LEU A 93 6.38 -5.15 7.13
C LEU A 93 5.68 -4.60 5.89
N SER A 94 5.60 -3.28 5.73
CA SER A 94 5.03 -2.65 4.53
C SER A 94 5.80 -3.05 3.28
N ARG A 95 7.13 -3.02 3.31
CA ARG A 95 7.98 -3.49 2.19
C ARG A 95 7.76 -4.97 1.85
N TYR A 96 7.46 -5.80 2.84
CA TYR A 96 7.19 -7.22 2.64
C TYR A 96 5.80 -7.49 2.06
N PHE A 97 4.76 -6.93 2.68
CA PHE A 97 3.37 -7.15 2.24
C PHE A 97 3.00 -6.36 0.99
N LYS A 98 3.74 -5.29 0.71
CA LYS A 98 3.56 -4.43 -0.46
C LYS A 98 4.90 -4.33 -1.19
N PRO A 99 5.39 -5.44 -1.76
CA PRO A 99 6.62 -5.39 -2.53
C PRO A 99 6.44 -4.37 -3.63
N LYS A 100 7.38 -3.43 -3.75
CA LYS A 100 7.35 -2.45 -4.83
C LYS A 100 7.29 -3.23 -6.15
N PRO A 101 6.30 -2.97 -7.03
CA PRO A 101 6.23 -3.67 -8.31
C PRO A 101 7.57 -3.56 -9.02
N ILE A 102 8.10 -4.69 -9.50
CA ILE A 102 9.32 -4.67 -10.29
C ILE A 102 8.97 -3.94 -11.59
N LEU A 103 9.38 -2.67 -11.70
CA LEU A 103 8.95 -1.79 -12.78
C LEU A 103 9.21 -2.39 -14.16
N ILE A 104 10.30 -3.12 -14.31
CA ILE A 104 10.65 -3.84 -15.54
C ILE A 104 9.61 -4.92 -15.85
N ALA A 105 9.14 -5.67 -14.86
CA ALA A 105 8.12 -6.71 -15.06
C ALA A 105 6.74 -6.09 -15.39
N GLU A 106 6.35 -5.00 -14.72
CA GLU A 106 5.11 -4.29 -15.02
C GLU A 106 5.13 -3.72 -16.44
N ARG A 107 6.21 -3.04 -16.81
CA ARG A 107 6.41 -2.51 -18.18
C ARG A 107 6.46 -3.63 -19.21
N PHE A 108 7.10 -4.75 -18.89
CA PHE A 108 7.11 -5.91 -19.76
C PHE A 108 5.69 -6.43 -20.02
N ARG A 109 4.86 -6.60 -18.99
CA ARG A 109 3.45 -7.01 -19.16
C ARG A 109 2.66 -6.00 -19.99
N PHE A 110 2.83 -4.71 -19.72
CA PHE A 110 2.23 -3.64 -20.52
C PHE A 110 2.63 -3.74 -22.00
N TYR A 111 3.93 -3.85 -22.29
CA TYR A 111 4.42 -3.91 -23.67
C TYR A 111 4.13 -5.24 -24.38
N GLN A 112 3.91 -6.33 -23.65
CA GLN A 112 3.44 -7.62 -24.19
C GLN A 112 1.94 -7.67 -24.46
N ARG A 113 1.16 -6.67 -24.04
CA ARG A 113 -0.30 -6.73 -24.13
C ARG A 113 -0.82 -6.41 -25.54
N HIS A 114 -1.29 -7.42 -26.28
CA HIS A 114 -1.96 -7.25 -27.58
C HIS A 114 -3.46 -7.47 -27.46
N GLN A 115 -4.27 -6.77 -28.27
CA GLN A 115 -5.72 -6.93 -28.29
C GLN A 115 -6.08 -8.41 -28.55
N SER A 116 -6.87 -8.99 -27.66
CA SER A 116 -7.27 -10.39 -27.78
C SER A 116 -8.28 -10.58 -28.90
N GLN A 117 -8.37 -11.78 -29.46
CA GLN A 117 -9.36 -12.09 -30.48
C GLN A 117 -10.78 -11.89 -29.91
N GLY A 118 -11.60 -11.08 -30.57
CA GLY A 118 -12.95 -10.75 -30.13
C GLY A 118 -13.03 -9.72 -28.99
N GLU A 119 -11.90 -9.22 -28.49
CA GLU A 119 -11.88 -8.14 -27.50
C GLU A 119 -12.31 -6.82 -28.13
N THR A 120 -13.22 -6.09 -27.47
CA THR A 120 -13.64 -4.77 -27.94
C THR A 120 -12.52 -3.74 -27.75
N MET A 121 -12.57 -2.67 -28.54
CA MET A 121 -11.60 -1.59 -28.43
C MET A 121 -11.60 -0.93 -27.04
N ALA A 122 -12.79 -0.76 -26.46
CA ALA A 122 -12.95 -0.14 -25.15
C ALA A 122 -12.33 -1.01 -24.04
N ASP A 123 -12.55 -2.32 -24.09
CA ASP A 123 -11.97 -3.27 -23.14
C ASP A 123 -10.44 -3.31 -23.24
N TYR A 124 -9.91 -3.25 -24.47
CA TYR A 124 -8.47 -3.20 -24.69
C TYR A 124 -7.84 -1.93 -24.08
N ILE A 125 -8.44 -0.75 -24.31
CA ILE A 125 -7.98 0.52 -23.72
C ILE A 125 -8.03 0.45 -22.19
N LEU A 126 -9.12 -0.09 -21.63
CA LEU A 126 -9.26 -0.23 -20.18
C LEU A 126 -8.17 -1.16 -19.61
N ALA A 127 -7.88 -2.28 -20.28
CA ALA A 127 -6.81 -3.19 -19.89
C ALA A 127 -5.43 -2.52 -19.94
N LEU A 128 -5.12 -1.74 -20.99
CA LEU A 128 -3.87 -0.98 -21.08
C LEU A 128 -3.74 0.05 -19.96
N LYS A 129 -4.81 0.79 -19.65
CA LYS A 129 -4.82 1.77 -18.54
C LYS A 129 -4.57 1.09 -17.18
N ARG A 130 -5.18 -0.08 -16.97
CA ARG A 130 -4.96 -0.87 -15.74
C ARG A 130 -3.52 -1.35 -15.60
N LEU A 131 -2.88 -1.78 -16.68
CA LEU A 131 -1.47 -2.19 -16.65
C LEU A 131 -0.52 -0.99 -16.51
N ALA A 132 -0.85 0.15 -17.10
CA ALA A 132 -0.02 1.34 -17.04
C ALA A 132 0.04 1.98 -15.63
N SER A 133 -0.96 1.75 -14.77
CA SER A 133 -1.03 2.35 -13.43
C SER A 133 0.12 1.93 -12.51
N THR A 134 0.71 0.74 -12.73
CA THR A 134 1.83 0.20 -11.96
C THR A 134 3.19 0.39 -12.65
N CYS A 135 3.22 0.96 -13.86
CA CYS A 135 4.43 1.07 -14.68
C CYS A 135 5.32 2.30 -14.39
N GLU A 136 4.86 3.21 -13.51
CA GLU A 136 5.53 4.49 -13.20
C GLU A 136 5.97 5.26 -14.48
N PHE A 137 5.07 5.42 -15.46
CA PHE A 137 5.39 6.18 -16.69
C PHE A 137 5.50 7.69 -16.47
N ALA A 138 4.93 8.21 -15.37
CA ALA A 138 4.91 9.63 -15.05
C ALA A 138 4.46 10.48 -16.26
N ARG A 139 5.26 11.46 -16.68
CA ARG A 139 4.97 12.34 -17.84
C ARG A 139 4.84 11.60 -19.18
N PHE A 140 5.30 10.36 -19.28
CA PHE A 140 5.27 9.56 -20.51
C PHE A 140 4.04 8.64 -20.60
N LEU A 141 3.09 8.75 -19.66
CA LEU A 141 1.93 7.85 -19.61
C LEU A 141 1.09 7.90 -20.89
N ASP A 142 0.77 9.11 -21.37
CA ASP A 142 -0.10 9.29 -22.54
C ASP A 142 0.56 8.78 -23.82
N ASP A 143 1.87 9.01 -23.97
CA ASP A 143 2.66 8.53 -25.09
C ASP A 143 2.76 7.00 -25.06
N ALA A 144 3.08 6.41 -23.90
CA ALA A 144 3.15 4.96 -23.74
C ALA A 144 1.80 4.28 -24.05
N LEU A 145 0.69 4.84 -23.57
CA LEU A 145 -0.65 4.33 -23.85
C LEU A 145 -0.99 4.40 -25.33
N ARG A 146 -0.71 5.53 -25.99
CA ARG A 146 -0.97 5.72 -27.42
C ARG A 146 -0.14 4.76 -28.26
N ASP A 147 1.16 4.72 -28.03
CA ASP A 147 2.09 3.88 -28.78
C ASP A 147 1.72 2.42 -28.61
N LYS A 148 1.45 2.00 -27.38
CA LYS A 148 1.11 0.60 -27.13
C LYS A 148 -0.24 0.22 -27.69
N PHE A 149 -1.24 1.11 -27.59
CA PHE A 149 -2.53 0.92 -28.22
C PHE A 149 -2.36 0.66 -29.71
N VAL A 150 -1.72 1.57 -30.44
CA VAL A 150 -1.52 1.46 -31.89
C VAL A 150 -0.75 0.20 -32.28
N CYS A 151 0.36 -0.10 -31.58
CA CYS A 151 1.20 -1.26 -31.87
C CYS A 151 0.56 -2.60 -31.44
N GLY A 152 -0.46 -2.58 -30.60
CA GLY A 152 -1.09 -3.77 -30.04
C GLY A 152 -2.47 -4.12 -30.62
N LEU A 153 -3.03 -3.27 -31.50
CA LEU A 153 -4.28 -3.57 -32.21
C LEU A 153 -4.13 -4.77 -33.14
N THR A 154 -5.16 -5.62 -33.17
CA THR A 154 -5.23 -6.73 -34.11
C THR A 154 -6.03 -6.31 -35.35
N GLY A 155 -5.36 -6.18 -36.50
CA GLY A 155 -6.03 -5.90 -37.78
C GLY A 155 -5.11 -5.34 -38.87
N MET A 156 -5.31 -5.78 -40.12
CA MET A 156 -4.49 -5.39 -41.29
C MET A 156 -4.53 -3.89 -41.62
N TRP A 157 -5.58 -3.18 -41.20
CA TRP A 157 -5.83 -1.78 -41.53
C TRP A 157 -5.00 -0.80 -40.68
N SER A 158 -4.64 -1.20 -39.46
CA SER A 158 -3.99 -0.31 -38.48
C SER A 158 -2.50 -0.06 -38.76
N HIS A 159 -1.80 -0.98 -39.43
CA HIS A 159 -0.34 -0.86 -39.63
C HIS A 159 0.06 -0.16 -40.93
N LYS A 160 -0.73 -0.28 -42.01
CA LYS A 160 -0.37 0.30 -43.32
C LYS A 160 -0.50 1.82 -43.34
N HIS A 161 -1.62 2.37 -42.89
CA HIS A 161 -1.86 3.81 -42.97
C HIS A 161 -1.04 4.66 -41.98
N ILE A 162 -0.57 4.08 -40.87
CA ILE A 162 0.19 4.81 -39.84
C ILE A 162 1.68 4.88 -40.19
N THR A 163 2.23 3.86 -40.84
CA THR A 163 3.66 3.80 -41.20
C THR A 163 3.98 4.43 -42.56
N GLU A 164 3.01 4.51 -43.47
CA GLU A 164 3.20 5.04 -44.83
C GLU A 164 3.13 6.58 -44.91
N GLY A 165 2.65 7.28 -43.88
CA GLY A 165 2.44 8.74 -43.87
C GLY A 165 3.68 9.62 -43.63
N SER A 166 4.84 9.05 -43.31
CA SER A 166 6.05 9.81 -42.92
C SER A 166 7.09 9.99 -44.04
N CYS A 167 6.89 9.39 -45.22
CA CYS A 167 7.89 9.43 -46.30
C CYS A 167 7.58 10.42 -47.45
N GLN A 168 6.51 11.23 -47.38
CA GLN A 168 6.10 12.11 -48.49
C GLN A 168 6.37 13.61 -48.29
N ARG A 169 7.18 14.00 -47.29
CA ARG A 169 7.64 15.40 -47.14
C ARG A 169 9.14 15.48 -46.94
N ARG A 170 9.89 15.17 -48.01
CA ARG A 170 11.22 15.70 -48.27
C ARG A 170 11.61 15.40 -49.73
N THR A 171 11.22 16.29 -50.62
CA THR A 171 11.98 16.72 -51.82
C THR A 171 11.30 17.96 -52.37
#